data_AF-A0A0Q3R0I6-F1
#
_entry.id   AF-A0A0Q3R0I6-F1
#
_cell.length_a   1.000
_cell.length_b   1.000
_cell.length_c   1.000
_cell.angle_alpha   90.00
_cell.angle_beta   90.00
_cell.angle_gamma   90.00
#
_symmetry.space_group_name_H-M   'P 1'
#
loop_
_entity.id
_entity.type
_entity.pdbx_description
1 polymer ?
#
loop_
_entity_poly.entity_id
_entity_poly.type
_entity_poly.pdbx_seq_one_letter_code
_entity_poly.pdbx_strand_id
1 'polypeptide(L)' 'GAATTCYVALHPQVKGVSGKYFCDSNLYEPSEKAKDMALAKRLWDFSIELIT' A
#
# COMPACT_ATOMS: atom_id res chain seq x y z
N GLY A 1 -6.71 -0.57 15.42
CA GLY A 1 -8.14 -0.47 15.03
C GLY A 1 -8.27 -0.52 13.52
N ALA A 2 -9.47 -0.81 12.99
CA ALA A 2 -9.69 -0.98 11.54
C ALA A 2 -10.13 0.30 10.80
N ALA A 3 -10.14 1.45 11.49
CA ALA A 3 -10.74 2.70 10.97
C ALA A 3 -10.17 3.13 9.61
N THR A 4 -8.84 3.20 9.46
CA THR A 4 -8.19 3.55 8.19
C THR A 4 -8.56 2.58 7.07
N THR A 5 -8.59 1.27 7.35
CA THR A 5 -8.99 0.25 6.37
C THR A 5 -10.44 0.44 5.92
N CYS A 6 -11.35 0.67 6.88
CA CYS A 6 -12.76 0.94 6.57
C CYS A 6 -12.93 2.25 5.77
N TYR A 7 -12.18 3.31 6.09
CA TYR A 7 -12.19 4.56 5.34
C TYR A 7 -11.74 4.35 3.89
N VAL A 8 -10.59 3.71 3.67
CA VAL A 8 -10.03 3.46 2.33
C VAL A 8 -10.96 2.56 1.50
N ALA A 9 -11.61 1.57 2.12
CA ALA A 9 -12.47 0.63 1.40
C ALA A 9 -13.86 1.20 1.03
N LEU A 10 -14.42 2.11 1.85
CA LEU A 10 -15.84 2.46 1.77
C LEU A 10 -16.12 3.95 1.52
N HIS A 11 -15.19 4.86 1.85
CA HIS A 11 -15.51 6.27 1.85
C HIS A 11 -15.52 6.87 0.42
N PRO A 12 -16.56 7.63 0.02
CA PRO A 12 -16.67 8.16 -1.35
C PRO A 12 -15.49 9.04 -1.79
N GLN A 13 -14.87 9.77 -0.85
CA GLN A 13 -13.73 10.66 -1.16
C GLN A 13 -12.48 9.93 -1.65
N VAL A 14 -12.35 8.64 -1.35
CA VAL A 14 -11.20 7.81 -1.77
C VAL A 14 -11.56 6.83 -2.87
N LYS A 15 -12.77 6.94 -3.44
CA LYS A 15 -13.21 6.13 -4.57
C LYS A 15 -12.29 6.38 -5.77
N GLY A 16 -11.66 5.31 -6.27
CA GLY A 16 -10.77 5.36 -7.42
C GLY A 16 -9.34 5.83 -7.12
N VAL A 17 -9.02 6.14 -5.86
CA VAL A 17 -7.64 6.46 -5.44
C VAL A 17 -6.82 5.17 -5.37
N SER A 18 -5.67 5.15 -6.03
CA SER A 18 -4.72 4.03 -6.01
C SER A 18 -3.27 4.51 -5.86
N GLY A 19 -2.38 3.61 -5.43
CA GLY A 19 -0.95 3.92 -5.29
C GLY A 19 -0.59 4.91 -4.18
N LYS A 20 -1.47 5.10 -3.20
CA LYS A 20 -1.26 6.00 -2.05
C LYS A 20 -1.17 5.22 -0.75
N TYR A 21 -0.46 5.80 0.22
CA TYR A 21 -0.35 5.25 1.56
C TYR A 21 -1.19 6.08 2.54
N PHE A 22 -2.03 5.40 3.34
CA PHE A 22 -2.90 6.02 4.32
C PHE A 22 -2.54 5.57 5.74
N CYS A 23 -2.43 6.53 6.66
CA CYS A 23 -2.30 6.32 8.10
C CYS A 23 -3.32 7.23 8.79
N ASP A 24 -3.96 6.79 9.87
CA ASP A 24 -5.00 7.58 10.57
C ASP A 24 -6.04 8.25 9.64
N SER A 25 -6.47 7.54 8.59
CA SER A 25 -7.37 8.03 7.53
C SER A 25 -6.89 9.25 6.71
N ASN A 26 -5.61 9.61 6.80
CA ASN A 26 -4.98 10.68 6.03
C ASN A 26 -3.88 10.14 5.12
N LEU A 27 -3.48 10.91 4.11
CA LEU A 27 -2.37 10.59 3.23
C LEU A 27 -1.03 10.83 3.92
N TYR A 28 -0.12 9.86 3.80
CA TYR A 28 1.24 9.97 4.31
C TYR A 28 2.25 9.58 3.25
N GLU A 29 3.43 10.18 3.35
CA GLU A 29 4.57 9.79 2.54
C GLU A 29 5.13 8.45 3.07
N PRO A 30 5.22 7.41 2.25
CA PRO A 30 5.80 6.14 2.67
C PRO A 30 7.32 6.28 2.86
N SER A 31 7.95 5.29 3.50
CA SER A 31 9.41 5.27 3.65
C SER A 31 10.13 5.19 2.29
N GLU A 32 11.39 5.63 2.24
CA GLU A 32 12.20 5.58 1.01
C GLU A 32 12.31 4.16 0.44
N LYS A 33 12.44 3.14 1.30
CA LYS A 33 12.47 1.74 0.88
C LYS A 33 11.15 1.29 0.24
N ALA A 34 10.01 1.80 0.70
CA ALA A 34 8.70 1.47 0.14
C ALA A 34 8.47 2.09 -1.24
N LYS A 35 9.29 3.07 -1.65
CA LYS A 35 9.27 3.69 -2.99
C LYS A 35 10.27 3.05 -3.95
N ASP A 36 11.14 2.17 -3.46
CA ASP A 36 12.15 1.51 -4.28
C ASP A 36 11.52 0.40 -5.14
N MET A 37 11.30 0.72 -6.42
CA MET A 37 10.71 -0.20 -7.40
C MET A 37 11.62 -1.40 -7.72
N ALA A 38 12.93 -1.25 -7.61
CA ALA A 38 13.86 -2.37 -7.85
C ALA A 38 13.78 -3.37 -6.69
N LEU A 39 13.71 -2.88 -5.46
CA LEU A 39 13.47 -3.71 -4.27
C LEU A 39 12.09 -4.37 -4.32
N ALA A 40 11.04 -3.63 -4.70
CA ALA A 40 9.69 -4.17 -4.82
C ALA A 40 9.63 -5.34 -5.83
N LYS A 41 10.29 -5.19 -6.99
CA LYS A 41 10.39 -6.27 -7.98
C LYS A 41 11.12 -7.50 -7.45
N ARG A 42 12.28 -7.32 -6.82
CA ARG A 42 13.04 -8.42 -6.21
C ARG A 42 12.23 -9.17 -5.15
N LEU A 43 11.50 -8.43 -4.31
CA LEU A 43 10.64 -9.01 -3.29
C LEU A 43 9.48 -9.82 -3.90
N TRP A 44 8.87 -9.31 -4.97
CA TRP A 44 7.82 -10.01 -5.69
C TRP A 44 8.32 -11.33 -6.27
N ASP A 45 9.44 -11.30 -7.01
CA ASP A 45 10.03 -12.48 -7.64
C ASP A 45 10.37 -13.56 -6.61
N PHE A 46 11.01 -13.17 -5.49
CA PHE A 46 11.32 -14.06 -4.36
C PHE A 46 10.05 -14.67 -3.73
N SER A 47 9.00 -13.88 -3.54
CA SER A 47 7.76 -14.35 -2.90
C SER A 47 7.01 -15.35 -3.77
N ILE A 48 7.04 -15.17 -5.09
CA ILE A 48 6.47 -16.13 -6.05
C ILE A 48 7.26 -17.44 -6.04
N GLU A 49 8.60 -17.37 -6.02
CA GLU A 49 9.48 -18.55 -5.90
C GLU A 49 9.25 -19.32 -4.59
N LEU A 50 8.94 -18.63 -3.49
CA LEU A 50 8.71 -19.28 -2.19
C LEU A 50 7.41 -20.10 -2.13
N ILE A 51 6.39 -19.68 -2.88
CA ILE A 51 5.05 -20.28 -2.85
C ILE A 51 4.89 -21.35 -3.95
N THR A 52 5.74 -21.33 -4.98
CA THR A 52 5.69 -22.23 -6.15
C THR A 52 6.64 -23.41 -5.97
#